data_AF-A0A395HLT2-F1
#
_entry.id   AF-A0A395HLT2-F1
#
_cell.length_a   1.000
_cell.length_b   1.000
_cell.length_c   1.000
_cell.angle_alpha   90.00
_cell.angle_beta   90.00
_cell.angle_gamma   90.00
#
_symmetry.space_group_name_H-M   'P 1'
#
loop_
_entity.id
_entity.type
_entity.pdbx_description
1 polymer ?
#
loop_
_entity_poly.entity_id
_entity_poly.type
_entity_poly.pdbx_seq_one_letter_code
_entity_poly.pdbx_strand_id
1 'polypeptide(L)'
;MTSLSSSLYTAASFLCFAIIPKHVKVGLTLIPKAIEAIPATEEFTLAKAIIPATWHFVNGYLVTLGLLNYRWARSGGPTSTAEQWMVGANALAGALVGVRYYKAGLNIGLLVLWLAPSLSIAAGLL
;
A
#
# COMPACT_ATOMS: atom_id res chain seq x y z
N MET A 1 7.38 22.28 17.98
CA MET A 1 7.74 21.94 16.59
C MET A 1 7.64 20.44 16.44
N THR A 2 6.98 19.92 15.41
CA THR A 2 6.96 18.47 15.13
C THR A 2 8.35 18.02 14.70
N SER A 3 8.82 16.87 15.18
CA SER A 3 10.11 16.33 14.73
C SER A 3 10.06 15.96 13.23
N LEU A 4 11.23 15.89 12.59
CA LEU A 4 11.32 15.42 11.20
C LEU A 4 10.78 13.99 11.07
N SER A 5 11.13 13.09 11.99
CA SER A 5 10.60 11.73 12.07
C SER A 5 9.05 11.72 12.13
N SER A 6 8.44 12.52 13.02
CA SER A 6 6.98 12.63 13.12
C SER A 6 6.33 13.12 11.81
N SER A 7 6.96 14.08 11.14
CA SER A 7 6.48 14.61 9.85
C SER A 7 6.53 13.56 8.74
N LEU A 8 7.59 12.74 8.68
CA LEU A 8 7.73 11.67 7.70
C LEU A 8 6.69 10.55 7.89
N TYR A 9 6.45 10.11 9.14
CA TYR A 9 5.36 9.18 9.45
C TYR A 9 3.99 9.77 9.11
N THR A 10 3.76 11.06 9.36
CA THR A 10 2.51 11.74 8.99
C THR A 10 2.31 11.74 7.48
N ALA A 11 3.37 12.03 6.71
CA ALA A 11 3.33 11.98 5.25
C ALA A 11 3.05 10.56 4.74
N ALA A 12 3.70 9.54 5.29
CA ALA A 12 3.45 8.14 4.95
C ALA A 12 1.99 7.75 5.22
N SER A 13 1.45 8.14 6.38
CA SER A 13 0.05 7.94 6.74
C SER A 13 -0.91 8.59 5.73
N PHE A 14 -0.65 9.85 5.37
CA PHE A 14 -1.45 10.57 4.38
C PHE A 14 -1.46 9.86 3.03
N LEU A 15 -0.31 9.42 2.52
CA LEU A 15 -0.22 8.72 1.24
C LEU A 15 -1.06 7.44 1.23
N CYS A 16 -1.00 6.65 2.32
CA CYS A 16 -1.80 5.44 2.46
C CYS A 16 -3.31 5.72 2.39
N PHE A 17 -3.79 6.80 3.01
CA PHE A 17 -5.22 7.15 2.97
C PHE A 17 -5.64 7.80 1.65
N ALA A 18 -4.82 8.70 1.11
CA ALA A 18 -5.16 9.52 -0.06
C ALA A 18 -5.44 8.68 -1.31
N ILE A 19 -4.81 7.50 -1.44
CA ILE A 19 -5.02 6.63 -2.61
C ILE A 19 -6.34 5.85 -2.55
N ILE A 20 -6.91 5.63 -1.36
CA ILE A 20 -8.04 4.70 -1.15
C ILE A 20 -9.26 5.08 -2.01
N PRO A 21 -9.72 6.33 -2.08
CA PRO A 21 -10.90 6.67 -2.90
C PRO A 21 -10.72 6.29 -4.38
N LYS A 22 -9.54 6.55 -4.95
CA LYS A 22 -9.21 6.14 -6.31
C LYS A 22 -9.16 4.61 -6.43
N HIS A 23 -8.52 3.94 -5.50
CA HIS A 23 -8.36 2.49 -5.51
C HIS A 23 -9.72 1.76 -5.42
N VAL A 24 -10.62 2.22 -4.55
CA VAL A 24 -12.00 1.74 -4.45
C VAL A 24 -12.76 1.98 -5.75
N LYS A 25 -12.72 3.20 -6.30
CA LYS A 25 -13.39 3.51 -7.56
C LYS A 25 -12.94 2.60 -8.70
N VAL A 26 -11.63 2.39 -8.86
CA VAL A 26 -11.07 1.50 -9.88
C VAL A 26 -11.51 0.06 -9.66
N GLY A 27 -11.50 -0.42 -8.41
CA GLY A 27 -11.94 -1.76 -8.04
C GLY A 27 -13.41 -2.04 -8.36
N LEU A 28 -14.27 -1.04 -8.18
CA LEU A 28 -15.70 -1.16 -8.46
C LEU A 28 -16.07 -0.96 -9.93
N THR A 29 -15.17 -0.41 -10.77
CA THR A 29 -15.53 0.02 -12.13
C THR A 29 -14.67 -0.55 -13.24
N LEU A 30 -13.34 -0.56 -13.10
CA LEU A 30 -12.41 -0.93 -14.17
C LEU A 30 -11.88 -2.36 -14.01
N ILE A 31 -11.68 -2.82 -12.77
CA ILE A 31 -11.20 -4.19 -12.51
C ILE A 31 -12.18 -5.25 -13.04
N PRO A 32 -13.51 -5.16 -12.80
CA PRO A 32 -14.44 -6.14 -13.35
C PRO A 32 -14.40 -6.20 -14.88
N LYS A 33 -14.38 -5.03 -15.54
CA LYS A 33 -14.28 -4.91 -17.00
C LYS A 33 -12.99 -5.51 -17.55
N ALA A 34 -11.87 -5.29 -16.86
CA ALA A 34 -10.57 -5.86 -17.26
C ALA A 34 -10.58 -7.39 -17.12
N ILE A 35 -11.21 -7.93 -16.07
CA ILE A 35 -11.35 -9.38 -15.85
C ILE A 35 -12.27 -10.01 -16.91
N GLU A 36 -13.38 -9.35 -17.25
CA GLU A 36 -14.32 -9.80 -18.29
C GLU A 36 -13.64 -9.91 -19.67
N ALA A 37 -12.68 -9.03 -19.96
CA ALA A 37 -11.92 -9.07 -21.21
C ALA A 37 -10.95 -10.27 -21.32
N ILE A 38 -10.66 -10.98 -20.22
CA ILE A 38 -9.82 -12.19 -20.25
C ILE A 38 -10.67 -13.36 -20.75
N PRO A 39 -10.23 -14.13 -21.78
CA PRO A 39 -10.94 -15.29 -22.28
C PRO A 39 -11.35 -16.27 -21.17
N ALA A 40 -12.56 -16.80 -21.26
CA ALA A 40 -13.05 -17.80 -20.32
C ALA A 40 -12.43 -19.18 -20.66
N THR A 41 -11.24 -19.44 -20.14
CA THR A 41 -10.62 -20.76 -20.13
C THR A 41 -10.65 -21.34 -18.73
N GLU A 42 -10.63 -22.66 -18.61
CA GLU A 42 -10.53 -23.35 -17.32
C GLU A 42 -9.31 -22.86 -16.52
N GLU A 43 -8.19 -22.64 -17.21
CA GLU A 43 -6.92 -22.13 -16.65
C GLU A 43 -7.09 -20.84 -15.83
N PHE A 44 -7.91 -19.88 -16.30
CA PHE A 44 -8.05 -18.58 -15.64
C PHE A 44 -9.24 -18.49 -14.68
N THR A 45 -10.07 -19.53 -14.56
CA THR A 45 -11.34 -19.46 -13.82
C THR A 45 -11.12 -19.06 -12.36
N LEU A 46 -10.19 -19.72 -11.66
CA LEU A 46 -9.89 -19.42 -10.26
C LEU A 46 -9.23 -18.05 -10.09
N ALA A 47 -8.31 -17.70 -10.99
CA ALA A 47 -7.62 -16.40 -10.94
C ALA A 47 -8.61 -15.24 -11.11
N LYS A 48 -9.54 -15.35 -12.07
CA LYS A 48 -10.58 -14.34 -12.30
C LYS A 48 -11.48 -14.16 -11.07
N ALA A 49 -11.80 -15.25 -10.37
CA ALA A 49 -12.65 -15.21 -9.18
C ALA A 49 -12.00 -14.49 -7.98
N ILE A 50 -10.67 -14.59 -7.81
CA ILE A 50 -9.99 -14.04 -6.62
C ILE A 50 -9.51 -12.60 -6.79
N ILE A 51 -9.23 -12.13 -8.02
CA ILE A 51 -8.70 -10.78 -8.27
C ILE A 51 -9.54 -9.67 -7.61
N PRO A 52 -10.89 -9.65 -7.72
CA PRO A 52 -11.70 -8.62 -7.09
C PRO A 52 -11.54 -8.60 -5.57
N ALA A 53 -11.55 -9.77 -4.92
CA ALA A 53 -11.40 -9.88 -3.48
C ALA A 53 -10.03 -9.37 -3.02
N THR A 54 -8.95 -9.77 -3.70
CA THR A 54 -7.59 -9.30 -3.41
C THR A 54 -7.46 -7.80 -3.61
N TRP A 55 -8.06 -7.24 -4.67
CA TRP A 55 -8.08 -5.80 -4.90
C TRP A 55 -8.78 -5.06 -3.76
N HIS A 56 -9.94 -5.55 -3.30
CA HIS A 56 -10.66 -4.91 -2.20
C HIS A 56 -9.94 -5.04 -0.86
N PHE A 57 -9.27 -6.18 -0.61
CA PHE A 57 -8.47 -6.41 0.59
C PHE A 57 -7.34 -5.38 0.76
N VAL A 58 -6.72 -4.94 -0.35
CA VAL A 58 -5.68 -3.90 -0.33
C VAL A 58 -6.18 -2.59 0.30
N ASN A 59 -7.47 -2.25 0.22
CA ASN A 59 -7.98 -1.05 0.89
C ASN A 59 -7.88 -1.16 2.42
N GLY A 60 -8.23 -2.32 2.99
CA GLY A 60 -8.09 -2.57 4.43
C GLY A 60 -6.62 -2.58 4.87
N TYR A 61 -5.75 -3.13 4.02
CA TYR A 61 -4.31 -3.07 4.21
C TYR A 61 -3.78 -1.63 4.25
N LEU A 62 -4.19 -0.79 3.29
CA LEU A 62 -3.81 0.62 3.26
C LEU A 62 -4.31 1.40 4.47
N VAL A 63 -5.54 1.13 4.94
CA VAL A 63 -6.05 1.72 6.20
C VAL A 63 -5.17 1.31 7.37
N THR A 64 -4.82 0.03 7.48
CA THR A 64 -3.96 -0.48 8.56
C THR A 64 -2.60 0.22 8.57
N LEU A 65 -1.94 0.29 7.41
CA LEU A 65 -0.66 1.01 7.29
C LEU A 65 -0.79 2.50 7.60
N GLY A 66 -1.87 3.14 7.14
CA GLY A 66 -2.14 4.55 7.42
C GLY A 66 -2.27 4.82 8.92
N LEU A 67 -3.00 3.96 9.63
CA LEU A 67 -3.20 4.05 11.08
C LEU A 67 -1.91 3.76 11.86
N LEU A 68 -1.11 2.78 11.44
CA LEU A 68 0.19 2.48 12.07
C LEU A 68 1.15 3.66 11.95
N ASN A 69 1.28 4.23 10.74
CA ASN A 69 2.08 5.43 10.53
C ASN A 69 1.57 6.63 11.34
N TYR A 70 0.26 6.81 11.43
CA TYR A 70 -0.35 7.86 12.25
C TYR A 70 -0.05 7.69 13.75
N ARG A 71 -0.03 6.45 14.23
CA ARG A 71 0.37 6.11 15.61
C ARG A 71 1.85 6.41 15.82
N TRP A 72 2.73 5.94 14.93
CA TRP A 72 4.17 6.16 15.02
C TRP A 72 4.58 7.63 14.94
N ALA A 73 3.85 8.44 14.17
CA ALA A 73 4.03 9.89 14.15
C ALA A 73 3.85 10.54 15.53
N ARG A 74 3.05 9.94 16.43
CA ARG A 74 2.77 10.44 17.78
C ARG A 74 3.64 9.79 18.85
N SER A 75 4.00 8.52 18.66
CA SER A 75 4.80 7.76 19.63
C SER A 75 6.31 7.88 19.42
N GLY A 76 6.76 8.52 18.34
CA GLY A 76 8.18 8.59 18.00
C GLY A 76 8.69 7.32 17.31
N GLY A 77 7.83 6.60 16.60
CA GLY A 77 8.20 5.39 15.85
C GLY A 77 7.71 4.06 16.44
N PRO A 78 8.04 2.93 15.76
CA PRO A 78 7.90 1.57 16.26
C PRO A 78 8.60 1.36 17.60
N THR A 79 7.89 0.78 18.57
CA THR A 79 8.37 0.56 19.94
C THR A 79 8.77 -0.88 20.23
N SER A 80 8.38 -1.81 19.34
CA SER A 80 8.70 -3.23 19.47
C SER A 80 9.34 -3.78 18.21
N THR A 81 10.09 -4.88 18.37
CA THR A 81 10.68 -5.62 17.25
C THR A 81 9.61 -6.05 16.25
N ALA A 82 8.43 -6.46 16.70
CA ALA A 82 7.31 -6.82 15.80
C ALA A 82 6.89 -5.63 14.92
N GLU A 83 6.78 -4.42 15.48
CA GLU A 83 6.43 -3.22 14.70
C GLU A 83 7.53 -2.83 13.71
N GLN A 84 8.80 -3.02 14.07
CA GLN A 84 9.93 -2.83 13.14
C GLN A 84 9.86 -3.84 11.98
N TRP A 85 9.53 -5.11 12.27
CA TRP A 85 9.28 -6.12 11.24
C TRP A 85 8.10 -5.76 10.35
N MET A 86 7.03 -5.16 10.88
CA MET A 86 5.90 -4.70 10.06
C MET A 86 6.32 -3.63 9.04
N VAL A 87 7.18 -2.68 9.44
CA VAL A 87 7.76 -1.68 8.52
C VAL A 87 8.59 -2.38 7.43
N GLY A 88 9.50 -3.28 7.83
CA GLY A 88 10.36 -4.01 6.89
C GLY A 88 9.58 -4.90 5.92
N ALA A 89 8.61 -5.66 6.42
CA ALA A 89 7.76 -6.52 5.61
C ALA A 89 6.93 -5.72 4.60
N ASN A 90 6.34 -4.59 5.02
CA ASN A 90 5.64 -3.68 4.11
C ASN A 90 6.57 -3.13 3.02
N ALA A 91 7.78 -2.71 3.39
CA ALA A 91 8.75 -2.20 2.42
C ALA A 91 9.19 -3.26 1.40
N LEU A 92 9.43 -4.50 1.84
CA LEU A 92 9.78 -5.61 0.96
C LEU A 92 8.63 -5.99 0.02
N ALA A 93 7.41 -6.14 0.55
CA ALA A 93 6.23 -6.43 -0.28
C ALA A 93 5.99 -5.30 -1.31
N GLY A 94 6.08 -4.05 -0.85
CA GLY A 94 5.95 -2.86 -1.69
C GLY A 94 7.03 -2.78 -2.78
N ALA A 95 8.28 -3.11 -2.45
CA ALA A 95 9.37 -3.19 -3.43
C ALA A 95 9.06 -4.22 -4.53
N LEU A 96 8.70 -5.45 -4.14
CA LEU A 96 8.40 -6.54 -5.06
C LEU A 96 7.21 -6.24 -5.98
N VAL A 97 6.10 -5.79 -5.42
CA VAL A 97 4.88 -5.46 -6.19
C VAL A 97 5.11 -4.20 -7.04
N GLY A 98 5.78 -3.20 -6.49
CA GLY A 98 6.03 -1.93 -7.16
C GLY A 98 6.85 -2.06 -8.44
N VAL A 99 7.71 -3.07 -8.58
CA VAL A 99 8.42 -3.34 -9.86
C VAL A 99 7.43 -3.56 -11.01
N ARG A 100 6.32 -4.27 -10.77
CA ARG A 100 5.28 -4.48 -11.79
C ARG A 100 4.54 -3.18 -12.10
N TYR A 101 4.26 -2.36 -11.09
CA TYR A 101 3.63 -1.05 -11.27
C TYR A 101 4.51 -0.09 -12.07
N TYR A 102 5.81 -0.04 -11.75
CA TYR A 102 6.77 0.76 -12.48
C TYR A 102 6.85 0.36 -13.95
N LYS A 103 6.98 -0.94 -14.23
CA LYS A 103 7.00 -1.46 -15.61
C LYS A 103 5.70 -1.19 -16.38
N ALA A 104 4.57 -1.12 -15.69
CA ALA A 104 3.26 -0.80 -16.28
C ALA A 104 2.98 0.72 -16.34
N GLY A 105 3.92 1.59 -15.96
CA GLY A 105 3.73 3.05 -15.93
C GLY A 105 2.74 3.54 -14.86
N LEU A 106 2.38 2.71 -13.89
CA LEU A 106 1.41 3.00 -12.84
C LEU A 106 2.04 3.77 -11.68
N ASN A 107 2.66 4.91 -11.98
CA ASN A 107 3.50 5.68 -11.04
C ASN A 107 2.77 6.13 -9.77
N ILE A 108 1.48 6.41 -9.85
CA ILE A 108 0.69 6.83 -8.69
C ILE A 108 0.64 5.72 -7.62
N GLY A 109 0.64 4.44 -8.02
CA GLY A 109 0.68 3.34 -7.06
C GLY A 109 2.02 3.24 -6.31
N LEU A 110 3.11 3.71 -6.91
CA LEU A 110 4.44 3.72 -6.29
C LEU A 110 4.51 4.66 -5.07
N LEU A 111 3.58 5.62 -4.96
CA LEU A 111 3.50 6.48 -3.78
C LEU A 111 3.23 5.68 -2.49
N VAL A 112 2.40 4.64 -2.56
CA VAL A 112 2.09 3.80 -1.40
C VAL A 112 2.92 2.52 -1.35
N LEU A 113 3.41 2.05 -2.48
CA LEU A 113 4.25 0.85 -2.56
C LEU A 113 5.73 1.14 -2.24
N TRP A 114 6.26 2.30 -2.63
CA TRP A 114 7.68 2.64 -2.43
C TRP A 114 7.87 3.86 -1.54
N LEU A 115 7.19 4.98 -1.84
CA LEU A 115 7.45 6.23 -1.12
C LEU A 115 7.00 6.15 0.35
N ALA A 116 5.76 5.75 0.63
CA ALA A 116 5.25 5.63 2.00
C ALA A 116 6.11 4.72 2.92
N PRO A 117 6.49 3.47 2.52
CA PRO A 117 7.39 2.67 3.33
C PRO A 117 8.80 3.27 3.44
N SER A 118 9.33 3.91 2.39
CA SER A 118 10.64 4.57 2.46
C SER A 118 10.63 5.73 3.46
N LEU A 119 9.56 6.51 3.50
CA LEU A 119 9.37 7.57 4.51
C LEU A 119 9.30 6.97 5.92
N SER A 120 8.62 5.83 6.09
CA SER A 120 8.53 5.13 7.38
C SER A 120 9.90 4.65 7.87
N ILE A 121 10.70 4.06 6.97
CA ILE A 121 12.08 3.62 7.27
C ILE A 121 12.95 4.82 7.63
N ALA A 122 12.95 5.87 6.80
CA ALA A 122 13.73 7.07 7.04
C ALA A 122 13.35 7.72 8.39
N ALA A 123 12.07 7.75 8.73
CA ALA A 123 11.59 8.25 10.01
C ALA A 123 12.09 7.43 11.20
N GLY A 124 12.21 6.10 11.07
CA GLY A 124 12.74 5.22 12.10
C GLY A 124 14.26 5.28 12.29
N LEU A 125 14.99 5.91 11.37
CA LEU A 125 16.44 6.12 11.44
C LEU A 125 16.81 7.50 12.01
N LEU A 126 15.83 8.38 12.24
CA LEU A 126 15.98 9.74 12.77
C LEU A 126 15.50 9.82 14.22
#